data_AF-A0A1V2QR54-F1
#
_entry.id   AF-A0A1V2QR54-F1
#
_cell.length_a   1.000
_cell.length_b   1.000
_cell.length_c   1.000
_cell.angle_alpha   90.00
_cell.angle_beta   90.00
_cell.angle_gamma   90.00
#
_symmetry.space_group_name_H-M   'P 1'
#
loop_
_entity.id
_entity.type
_entity.pdbx_description
1 polymer ?
#
loop_
_entity_poly.entity_id
_entity_poly.type
_entity_poly.pdbx_seq_one_letter_code
_entity_poly.pdbx_strand_id
1 'polypeptide(L)'
;MEQLYLLGGCDVQELAGLSSGWALREVGLSRVRRLNDLLPLSFLAGPRKLNITNCEHLSNIDSVGRWADSLEYLSVWNCGTVDIGPVAALGRLVELVLGHTTVFDLRPLAGLPLLERLTISSARDARTLAPIAGLPSLREISFTEGSPVNLAAFAGRRGLRVAVEGRLTKVIGAELLGEGSVVVTATTDR
;
A
#
# COMPACT_ATOMS: atom_id res chain seq x y z
N MET A 1 0.19 -24.75 8.81
CA MET A 1 0.89 -23.48 9.04
C MET A 1 0.21 -22.43 8.17
N GLU A 2 -0.38 -21.39 8.75
CA GLU A 2 -1.14 -20.36 8.01
C GLU A 2 -0.38 -19.03 7.88
N GLN A 3 0.70 -18.83 8.63
CA GLN A 3 1.46 -17.60 8.63
C GLN A 3 2.95 -17.91 8.53
N LEU A 4 3.69 -17.06 7.82
CA LEU A 4 5.14 -17.11 7.70
C LEU A 4 5.70 -15.69 7.84
N TYR A 5 6.57 -15.50 8.83
CA TYR A 5 7.28 -14.23 9.01
C TYR A 5 8.78 -14.47 8.93
N LEU A 6 9.42 -13.85 7.95
CA LEU A 6 10.86 -13.87 7.77
C LEU A 6 11.40 -12.52 8.22
N LEU A 7 12.11 -12.54 9.34
CA LEU A 7 12.65 -11.34 9.97
C LEU A 7 14.18 -11.36 9.88
N GLY A 8 14.76 -10.28 9.37
CA GLY A 8 16.15 -9.89 9.60
C GLY A 8 17.23 -10.92 9.21
N GLY A 9 17.90 -10.68 8.09
CA GLY A 9 19.14 -11.38 7.75
C GLY A 9 19.00 -12.55 6.79
N CYS A 10 17.78 -13.04 6.56
CA CYS A 10 17.49 -14.01 5.49
C CYS A 10 17.90 -13.45 4.13
N ASP A 11 18.66 -14.23 3.37
CA ASP A 11 18.93 -13.96 1.96
C ASP A 11 17.78 -14.49 1.10
N VAL A 12 17.51 -13.84 -0.05
CA VAL A 12 16.48 -14.26 -1.00
C VAL A 12 16.60 -15.74 -1.41
N GLN A 13 17.81 -16.30 -1.42
CA GLN A 13 18.04 -17.72 -1.74
C GLN A 13 17.41 -18.68 -0.71
N GLU A 14 17.23 -18.25 0.55
CA GLU A 14 16.57 -19.05 1.59
C GLU A 14 15.07 -19.18 1.33
N LEU A 15 14.47 -18.27 0.55
CA LEU A 15 13.07 -18.37 0.13
C LEU A 15 12.83 -19.53 -0.85
N ALA A 16 13.81 -19.81 -1.72
CA ALA A 16 13.69 -20.87 -2.73
C ALA A 16 13.63 -22.27 -2.09
N GLY A 17 14.16 -22.42 -0.87
CA GLY A 17 14.09 -23.65 -0.09
C GLY A 17 12.73 -23.89 0.60
N LEU A 18 11.83 -22.90 0.60
CA LEU A 18 10.48 -23.05 1.14
C LEU A 18 9.63 -23.83 0.13
N SER A 19 9.35 -25.09 0.45
CA SER A 19 8.62 -26.00 -0.42
C SER A 19 7.14 -25.62 -0.57
N SER A 20 6.57 -25.93 -1.73
CA SER A 20 5.12 -25.92 -1.98
C SER A 20 4.39 -26.88 -1.03
N GLY A 21 3.19 -26.50 -0.57
CA GLY A 21 2.35 -27.32 0.31
C GLY A 21 1.82 -26.62 1.56
N TRP A 22 2.25 -25.38 1.83
CA TRP A 22 1.72 -24.61 2.95
C TRP A 22 0.53 -23.75 2.49
N ALA A 23 -0.59 -23.86 3.21
CA ALA A 23 -1.76 -22.98 3.04
C ALA A 23 -1.53 -21.63 3.75
N LEU A 24 -0.44 -20.95 3.40
CA LEU A 24 -0.11 -19.64 3.99
C LEU A 24 -1.13 -18.60 3.57
N ARG A 25 -1.78 -17.99 4.55
CA ARG A 25 -2.69 -16.86 4.41
C ARG A 25 -1.97 -15.54 4.62
N GLU A 26 -0.94 -15.50 5.46
CA GLU A 26 -0.23 -14.26 5.75
C GLU A 26 1.28 -14.47 5.64
N VAL A 27 1.93 -13.59 4.88
CA VAL A 27 3.37 -13.62 4.65
C VAL A 27 3.95 -12.27 5.01
N GLY A 28 4.93 -12.26 5.90
CA GLY A 28 5.69 -11.08 6.28
C GLY A 28 7.16 -11.25 5.91
N LEU A 29 7.70 -10.29 5.17
CA LEU A 29 9.09 -10.21 4.76
C LEU A 29 9.68 -8.94 5.35
N SER A 30 10.71 -9.08 6.19
CA SER A 30 11.37 -7.93 6.79
C SER A 30 12.87 -8.03 6.62
N ARG A 31 13.46 -6.99 5.99
CA ARG A 31 14.92 -6.91 5.77
C ARG A 31 15.48 -8.15 5.05
N VAL A 32 14.76 -8.66 4.05
CA VAL A 32 15.24 -9.74 3.19
C VAL A 32 16.29 -9.17 2.24
N ARG A 33 17.52 -9.67 2.35
CA ARG A 33 18.64 -9.14 1.57
C ARG A 33 18.50 -9.58 0.12
N ARG A 34 18.78 -8.65 -0.81
CA ARG A 34 18.74 -8.88 -2.26
C ARG A 34 17.37 -9.30 -2.81
N LEU A 35 16.28 -9.01 -2.08
CA LEU A 35 14.94 -9.16 -2.61
C LEU A 35 14.67 -8.03 -3.61
N ASN A 36 14.84 -8.31 -4.90
CA ASN A 36 14.59 -7.34 -5.98
C ASN A 36 13.17 -7.47 -6.57
N ASP A 37 12.63 -8.68 -6.51
CA ASP A 37 11.30 -9.06 -6.99
C ASP A 37 10.66 -10.15 -6.09
N LEU A 38 9.44 -10.57 -6.44
CA LEU A 38 8.66 -11.54 -5.67
C LEU A 38 8.58 -12.93 -6.35
N LEU A 39 9.36 -13.20 -7.39
CA LEU A 39 9.43 -14.52 -8.03
C LEU A 39 9.85 -15.65 -7.07
N PRO A 40 10.75 -15.43 -6.08
CA PRO A 40 11.07 -16.44 -5.07
C PRO A 40 9.86 -16.92 -4.26
N LEU A 41 8.76 -16.14 -4.22
CA LEU A 41 7.51 -16.48 -3.54
C LEU A 41 6.51 -17.19 -4.45
N SER A 42 6.94 -17.63 -5.65
CA SER A 42 6.10 -18.33 -6.63
C SER A 42 5.49 -19.64 -6.10
N PHE A 43 6.03 -20.20 -5.02
CA PHE A 43 5.44 -21.37 -4.35
C PHE A 43 4.15 -21.06 -3.57
N LEU A 44 3.86 -19.78 -3.26
CA LEU A 44 2.65 -19.40 -2.53
C LEU A 44 1.40 -19.56 -3.40
N ALA A 45 0.44 -20.38 -2.96
CA ALA A 45 -0.77 -20.69 -3.71
C ALA A 45 -1.85 -19.59 -3.67
N GLY A 46 -1.75 -18.61 -2.77
CA GLY A 46 -2.72 -17.52 -2.65
C GLY A 46 -2.78 -16.93 -1.25
N PRO A 47 -1.75 -16.15 -0.81
CA PRO A 47 -1.82 -15.45 0.45
C PRO A 47 -2.95 -14.41 0.40
N ARG A 48 -3.55 -14.15 1.57
CA ARG A 48 -4.50 -13.06 1.78
C ARG A 48 -3.81 -11.78 2.19
N LYS A 49 -2.70 -11.88 2.93
CA LYS A 49 -1.91 -10.73 3.37
C LYS A 49 -0.45 -10.91 3.00
N LEU A 50 0.11 -9.87 2.39
CA LEU A 50 1.54 -9.76 2.15
C LEU A 50 2.04 -8.45 2.75
N ASN A 51 3.01 -8.56 3.66
CA ASN A 51 3.71 -7.41 4.22
C ASN A 51 5.19 -7.50 3.85
N ILE A 52 5.71 -6.45 3.25
CA ILE A 52 7.12 -6.33 2.89
C ILE A 52 7.63 -5.04 3.51
N THR A 53 8.60 -5.15 4.41
CA THR A 53 9.15 -4.01 5.15
C THR A 53 10.68 -4.00 5.04
N ASN A 54 11.26 -2.81 4.84
CA ASN A 54 12.72 -2.60 4.85
C ASN A 54 13.47 -3.49 3.82
N CYS A 55 12.87 -3.74 2.66
CA CYS A 55 13.51 -4.45 1.55
C CYS A 55 13.94 -3.41 0.51
N GLU A 56 15.06 -2.72 0.78
CA GLU A 56 15.49 -1.50 0.07
C GLU A 56 15.80 -1.71 -1.42
N HIS A 57 16.01 -2.96 -1.85
CA HIS A 57 16.27 -3.32 -3.24
C HIS A 57 15.01 -3.75 -4.02
N LEU A 58 13.86 -3.85 -3.34
CA LEU A 58 12.62 -4.25 -4.00
C LEU A 58 12.17 -3.14 -4.96
N SER A 59 12.13 -3.45 -6.25
CA SER A 59 11.69 -2.51 -7.28
C SER A 59 10.56 -3.06 -8.15
N ASN A 60 10.39 -4.39 -8.17
CA ASN A 60 9.40 -5.07 -8.96
C ASN A 60 8.45 -5.90 -8.07
N ILE A 61 7.14 -5.69 -8.22
CA ILE A 61 6.11 -6.48 -7.55
C ILE A 61 5.16 -7.18 -8.54
N ASP A 62 5.52 -7.33 -9.81
CA ASP A 62 4.71 -7.95 -10.88
C ASP A 62 4.08 -9.27 -10.48
N SER A 63 4.81 -10.06 -9.68
CA SER A 63 4.32 -11.36 -9.22
C SER A 63 3.07 -11.28 -8.36
N VAL A 64 2.71 -10.13 -7.76
CA VAL A 64 1.46 -10.02 -6.98
C VAL A 64 0.22 -10.30 -7.82
N GLY A 65 0.27 -10.07 -9.14
CA GLY A 65 -0.86 -10.33 -10.04
C GLY A 65 -1.32 -11.80 -10.03
N ARG A 66 -0.45 -12.74 -9.66
CA ARG A 66 -0.82 -14.16 -9.50
C ARG A 66 -1.75 -14.43 -8.32
N TRP A 67 -1.87 -13.46 -7.40
CA TRP A 67 -2.72 -13.52 -6.20
C TRP A 67 -3.93 -12.59 -6.33
N ALA A 68 -4.31 -12.21 -7.54
CA ALA A 68 -5.47 -11.37 -7.83
C ALA A 68 -6.77 -11.87 -7.15
N ASP A 69 -6.93 -13.19 -7.08
CA ASP A 69 -8.12 -13.84 -6.52
C ASP A 69 -8.02 -14.14 -5.01
N SER A 70 -6.93 -13.76 -4.33
CA SER A 70 -6.74 -14.04 -2.91
C SER A 70 -6.25 -12.87 -2.06
N LEU A 71 -5.45 -11.96 -2.62
CA LEU A 71 -4.78 -10.93 -1.85
C LEU A 71 -5.75 -9.82 -1.45
N GLU A 72 -5.96 -9.67 -0.15
CA GLU A 72 -6.87 -8.71 0.49
C GLU A 72 -6.09 -7.56 1.14
N TYR A 73 -4.82 -7.79 1.49
CA TYR A 73 -3.92 -6.80 2.09
C TYR A 73 -2.53 -6.86 1.44
N LEU A 74 -2.03 -5.70 1.01
CA LEU A 74 -0.67 -5.53 0.55
C LEU A 74 -0.02 -4.35 1.27
N SER A 75 1.10 -4.59 1.93
CA SER A 75 1.94 -3.55 2.49
C SER A 75 3.34 -3.63 1.92
N VAL A 76 3.82 -2.50 1.41
CA VAL A 76 5.19 -2.27 0.98
C VAL A 76 5.69 -1.03 1.71
N TRP A 77 6.51 -1.24 2.73
CA TRP A 77 6.95 -0.21 3.65
C TRP A 77 8.46 -0.04 3.61
N ASN A 78 8.95 1.18 3.44
CA ASN A 78 10.38 1.50 3.40
C ASN A 78 11.16 0.59 2.43
N CYS A 79 10.69 0.50 1.17
CA CYS A 79 11.28 -0.34 0.12
C CYS A 79 11.80 0.49 -1.07
N GLY A 80 12.03 1.79 -0.91
CA GLY A 80 12.55 2.64 -1.98
C GLY A 80 11.48 3.09 -2.97
N THR A 81 11.69 2.84 -4.26
CA THR A 81 10.76 3.18 -5.34
C THR A 81 10.12 1.92 -5.89
N VAL A 82 8.80 1.88 -5.96
CA VAL A 82 8.06 0.68 -6.38
C VAL A 82 7.04 1.05 -7.45
N ASP A 83 7.08 0.31 -8.56
CA ASP A 83 6.02 0.37 -9.57
C ASP A 83 4.79 -0.41 -9.07
N ILE A 84 3.65 0.27 -8.99
CA ILE A 84 2.38 -0.31 -8.53
C ILE A 84 1.45 -0.68 -9.68
N GLY A 85 1.89 -0.61 -10.95
CA GLY A 85 1.13 -1.11 -12.11
C GLY A 85 0.46 -2.48 -11.89
N PRO A 86 1.16 -3.48 -11.33
CA PRO A 86 0.61 -4.81 -11.06
C PRO A 86 -0.58 -4.84 -10.09
N VAL A 87 -0.71 -3.81 -9.23
CA VAL A 87 -1.80 -3.73 -8.24
C VAL A 87 -3.17 -3.62 -8.92
N ALA A 88 -3.24 -3.14 -10.17
CA ALA A 88 -4.48 -3.06 -10.95
C ALA A 88 -5.20 -4.41 -11.13
N ALA A 89 -4.48 -5.53 -11.03
CA ALA A 89 -5.05 -6.87 -11.13
C ALA A 89 -5.71 -7.35 -9.81
N LEU A 90 -5.45 -6.70 -8.68
CA LEU A 90 -5.83 -7.18 -7.35
C LEU A 90 -7.29 -6.83 -6.99
N GLY A 91 -8.24 -7.46 -7.68
CA GLY A 91 -9.68 -7.17 -7.52
C GLY A 91 -10.23 -7.41 -6.11
N ARG A 92 -9.53 -8.19 -5.27
CA ARG A 92 -9.88 -8.45 -3.87
C ARG A 92 -9.19 -7.54 -2.84
N LEU A 93 -8.34 -6.62 -3.28
CA LEU A 93 -7.55 -5.78 -2.38
C LEU A 93 -8.46 -4.83 -1.60
N VAL A 94 -8.42 -4.94 -0.27
CA VAL A 94 -9.17 -4.11 0.67
C VAL A 94 -8.30 -3.01 1.27
N GLU A 95 -7.02 -3.31 1.47
CA GLU A 95 -6.07 -2.39 2.06
C GLU A 95 -4.72 -2.42 1.35
N LEU A 96 -4.23 -1.22 1.04
CA LEU A 96 -2.94 -0.99 0.41
C LEU A 96 -2.13 0.01 1.23
N VAL A 97 -0.92 -0.40 1.62
CA VAL A 97 0.02 0.44 2.37
C VAL A 97 1.30 0.61 1.57
N LEU A 98 1.62 1.85 1.22
CA LEU A 98 2.80 2.27 0.45
C LEU A 98 3.56 3.37 1.23
N GLY A 99 3.86 3.09 2.49
CA GLY A 99 4.49 4.05 3.41
C GLY A 99 6.01 4.05 3.27
N HIS A 100 6.63 5.23 3.41
CA HIS A 100 8.06 5.44 3.14
C HIS A 100 8.53 4.81 1.82
N THR A 101 7.66 4.83 0.81
CA THR A 101 7.91 4.27 -0.52
C THR A 101 7.51 5.32 -1.55
N THR A 102 8.38 5.54 -2.53
CA THR A 102 8.12 6.49 -3.61
C THR A 102 7.24 5.82 -4.67
N VAL A 103 6.07 6.41 -4.90
CA VAL A 103 5.09 5.97 -5.91
C VAL A 103 4.77 7.16 -6.80
N PHE A 104 4.95 7.01 -8.11
CA PHE A 104 4.79 8.12 -9.05
C PHE A 104 3.40 8.20 -9.68
N ASP A 105 2.64 7.11 -9.66
CA ASP A 105 1.39 7.00 -10.40
C ASP A 105 0.34 6.18 -9.65
N LEU A 106 -0.80 6.79 -9.33
CA LEU A 106 -1.94 6.13 -8.68
C LEU A 106 -2.99 5.62 -9.67
N ARG A 107 -2.82 5.82 -10.99
CA ARG A 107 -3.73 5.29 -12.03
C ARG A 107 -4.02 3.79 -11.91
N PRO A 108 -3.07 2.92 -11.53
CA PRO A 108 -3.35 1.50 -11.33
C PRO A 108 -4.43 1.23 -10.28
N LEU A 109 -4.70 2.16 -9.37
CA LEU A 109 -5.69 2.00 -8.31
C LEU A 109 -7.12 2.35 -8.74
N ALA A 110 -7.31 3.08 -9.85
CA ALA A 110 -8.59 3.74 -10.18
C ALA A 110 -9.79 2.78 -10.35
N GLY A 111 -9.53 1.50 -10.61
CA GLY A 111 -10.55 0.47 -10.84
C GLY A 111 -10.73 -0.54 -9.70
N LEU A 112 -10.08 -0.37 -8.54
CA LEU A 112 -10.13 -1.38 -7.47
C LEU A 112 -11.46 -1.32 -6.71
N PRO A 113 -12.35 -2.31 -6.87
CA PRO A 113 -13.73 -2.18 -6.41
C PRO A 113 -13.87 -2.28 -4.89
N LEU A 114 -12.91 -2.93 -4.23
CA LEU A 114 -12.96 -3.25 -2.80
C LEU A 114 -11.93 -2.47 -1.97
N LEU A 115 -11.12 -1.59 -2.57
CA LEU A 115 -10.11 -0.86 -1.83
C LEU A 115 -10.78 0.14 -0.88
N GLU A 116 -10.68 -0.12 0.43
CA GLU A 116 -11.28 0.68 1.49
C GLU A 116 -10.27 1.59 2.18
N ARG A 117 -9.02 1.12 2.32
CA ARG A 117 -7.95 1.82 3.06
C ARG A 117 -6.70 1.95 2.19
N LEU A 118 -6.20 3.18 2.09
CA LEU A 118 -4.99 3.50 1.34
C LEU A 118 -4.04 4.33 2.19
N THR A 119 -2.83 3.85 2.39
CA THR A 119 -1.73 4.62 2.98
C THR A 119 -0.69 4.89 1.91
N ILE A 120 -0.31 6.16 1.72
CA ILE A 120 0.76 6.56 0.79
C ILE A 120 1.72 7.52 1.49
N SER A 121 2.98 7.53 1.07
CA SER A 121 3.98 8.46 1.61
C SER A 121 3.57 9.92 1.46
N SER A 122 3.35 10.37 0.22
CA SER A 122 3.04 11.77 -0.08
C SER A 122 2.15 11.90 -1.30
N ALA A 123 1.36 12.98 -1.33
CA ALA A 123 0.66 13.43 -2.54
C ALA A 123 0.71 14.95 -2.63
N ARG A 124 1.78 15.45 -3.25
CA ARG A 124 2.07 16.89 -3.32
C ARG A 124 1.11 17.66 -4.24
N ASP A 125 0.41 16.98 -5.14
CA ASP A 125 -0.51 17.57 -6.12
C ASP A 125 -1.89 16.87 -6.07
N ALA A 126 -2.97 17.64 -6.19
CA ALA A 126 -4.33 17.12 -6.35
C ALA A 126 -4.45 16.18 -7.57
N ARG A 127 -3.67 16.42 -8.64
CA ARG A 127 -3.61 15.54 -9.81
C ARG A 127 -3.13 14.14 -9.47
N THR A 128 -2.28 14.00 -8.46
CA THR A 128 -1.83 12.69 -7.95
C THR A 128 -2.99 11.91 -7.35
N LEU A 129 -3.95 12.59 -6.72
CA LEU A 129 -5.10 11.97 -6.04
C LEU A 129 -6.32 11.77 -6.96
N ALA A 130 -6.36 12.43 -8.12
CA ALA A 130 -7.46 12.30 -9.07
C ALA A 130 -7.82 10.85 -9.44
N PRO A 131 -6.86 9.92 -9.65
CA PRO A 131 -7.20 8.53 -9.98
C PRO A 131 -7.98 7.79 -8.89
N ILE A 132 -7.82 8.17 -7.62
CA ILE A 132 -8.44 7.48 -6.48
C ILE A 132 -9.68 8.21 -5.94
N ALA A 133 -9.97 9.41 -6.43
CA ALA A 133 -11.11 10.23 -6.02
C ALA A 133 -12.46 9.51 -6.18
N GLY A 134 -12.59 8.72 -7.24
CA GLY A 134 -13.80 8.01 -7.64
C GLY A 134 -13.92 6.58 -7.10
N LEU A 135 -12.96 6.09 -6.32
CA LEU A 135 -12.99 4.70 -5.83
C LEU A 135 -14.25 4.45 -5.01
N PRO A 136 -15.08 3.44 -5.31
CA PRO A 136 -16.42 3.32 -4.72
C PRO A 136 -16.38 2.97 -3.22
N SER A 137 -15.37 2.19 -2.81
CA SER A 137 -15.27 1.66 -1.45
C SER A 137 -14.29 2.41 -0.55
N LEU A 138 -13.52 3.36 -1.10
CA LEU A 138 -12.48 4.07 -0.34
C LEU A 138 -13.11 4.90 0.79
N ARG A 139 -12.72 4.59 2.02
CA ARG A 139 -13.20 5.22 3.25
C ARG A 139 -12.10 5.90 4.03
N GLU A 140 -10.87 5.39 3.95
CA GLU A 140 -9.75 5.94 4.69
C GLU A 140 -8.54 6.15 3.78
N ILE A 141 -7.93 7.32 3.88
CA ILE A 141 -6.66 7.63 3.26
C ILE A 141 -5.70 8.20 4.31
N SER A 142 -4.47 7.67 4.36
CA SER A 142 -3.42 8.14 5.24
C SER A 142 -2.19 8.60 4.44
N PHE A 143 -1.59 9.68 4.92
CA PHE A 143 -0.35 10.24 4.40
C PHE A 143 0.74 10.14 5.46
N THR A 144 1.85 9.45 5.19
CA THR A 144 2.89 9.19 6.20
C THR A 144 4.04 10.21 6.20
N GLU A 145 4.14 11.06 5.18
CA GLU A 145 5.15 12.11 5.09
C GLU A 145 4.56 13.50 5.12
N GLY A 146 5.30 14.40 5.77
CA GLY A 146 4.78 15.72 6.15
C GLY A 146 4.64 16.75 5.02
N SER A 147 4.51 16.34 3.75
CA SER A 147 4.35 17.25 2.62
C SER A 147 2.92 17.77 2.49
N PRO A 148 2.69 19.01 2.02
CA PRO A 148 1.34 19.54 1.83
C PRO A 148 0.45 18.59 1.02
N VAL A 149 -0.78 18.41 1.47
CA VAL A 149 -1.79 17.54 0.84
C VAL A 149 -2.93 18.40 0.31
N ASN A 150 -3.29 18.22 -0.95
CA ASN A 150 -4.42 18.92 -1.57
C ASN A 150 -5.59 17.95 -1.83
N LEU A 151 -6.63 18.07 -1.01
CA LEU A 151 -7.81 17.21 -1.02
C LEU A 151 -8.88 17.64 -2.02
N ALA A 152 -8.63 18.63 -2.88
CA ALA A 152 -9.60 19.10 -3.88
C ALA A 152 -10.12 17.99 -4.81
N ALA A 153 -9.31 16.94 -5.06
CA ALA A 153 -9.73 15.77 -5.82
C ALA A 153 -10.92 15.03 -5.16
N PHE A 154 -11.09 15.15 -3.84
CA PHE A 154 -12.16 14.52 -3.06
C PHE A 154 -13.33 15.48 -2.75
N ALA A 155 -13.46 16.59 -3.48
CA ALA A 155 -14.55 17.54 -3.27
C ALA A 155 -15.93 16.85 -3.29
N GLY A 156 -16.76 17.10 -2.28
CA GLY A 156 -18.08 16.49 -2.09
C GLY A 156 -18.07 15.05 -1.59
N ARG A 157 -16.91 14.41 -1.44
CA ARG A 157 -16.80 13.03 -0.93
C ARG A 157 -17.28 12.97 0.52
N ARG A 158 -18.30 12.17 0.79
CA ARG A 158 -18.90 11.99 2.12
C ARG A 158 -18.21 10.88 2.90
N GLY A 159 -18.15 11.03 4.22
CA GLY A 159 -17.64 10.00 5.13
C GLY A 159 -16.18 9.59 4.92
N LEU A 160 -15.36 10.41 4.24
CA LEU A 160 -13.95 10.11 4.02
C LEU A 160 -13.15 10.47 5.26
N ARG A 161 -12.37 9.52 5.76
CA ARG A 161 -11.41 9.74 6.85
C ARG A 161 -10.03 9.97 6.25
N VAL A 162 -9.45 11.12 6.53
CA VAL A 162 -8.12 11.51 6.08
C VAL A 162 -7.21 11.63 7.29
N ALA A 163 -6.14 10.85 7.32
CA ALA A 163 -5.07 10.97 8.30
C ALA A 163 -3.83 11.56 7.63
N VAL A 164 -3.20 12.53 8.27
CA VAL A 164 -1.95 13.15 7.79
C VAL A 164 -0.94 13.12 8.92
N GLU A 165 0.12 12.34 8.75
CA GLU A 165 1.25 12.27 9.67
C GLU A 165 2.31 13.28 9.27
N GLY A 166 2.82 14.03 10.25
CA GLY A 166 3.90 14.98 10.02
C GLY A 166 3.64 16.32 10.70
N ARG A 167 4.66 16.82 11.39
CA ARG A 167 4.61 18.13 12.03
C ARG A 167 4.47 19.21 10.93
N LEU A 168 3.46 20.08 11.05
CA LEU A 168 3.22 21.24 10.15
C LEU A 168 2.75 20.91 8.72
N THR A 169 2.22 19.71 8.46
CA THR A 169 1.69 19.39 7.14
C THR A 169 0.46 20.21 6.82
N LYS A 170 0.57 21.07 5.80
CA LYS A 170 -0.54 21.89 5.34
C LYS A 170 -1.54 21.02 4.58
N VAL A 171 -2.77 20.95 5.07
CA VAL A 171 -3.89 20.36 4.35
C VAL A 171 -4.67 21.47 3.63
N ILE A 172 -4.92 21.28 2.35
CA ILE A 172 -5.63 22.22 1.47
C ILE A 172 -6.90 21.52 0.96
N GLY A 173 -8.04 22.22 0.91
CA GLY A 173 -9.27 21.65 0.38
C GLY A 173 -9.99 20.70 1.34
N ALA A 174 -9.64 20.70 2.63
CA ALA A 174 -10.36 19.92 3.64
C ALA A 174 -11.83 20.38 3.75
N GLU A 175 -12.06 21.69 3.59
CA GLU A 175 -13.37 22.33 3.53
C GLU A 175 -14.22 21.91 2.33
N LEU A 176 -13.62 21.30 1.31
CA LEU A 176 -14.33 20.81 0.14
C LEU A 176 -14.91 19.40 0.34
N LEU A 177 -14.52 18.70 1.41
CA LEU A 177 -15.05 17.37 1.70
C LEU A 177 -16.54 17.43 2.04
N GLY A 178 -17.26 16.37 1.67
CA GLY A 178 -18.67 16.21 1.99
C GLY A 178 -18.91 15.84 3.46
N GLU A 179 -20.18 15.88 3.84
CA GLU A 179 -20.67 15.56 5.19
C GLU A 179 -20.08 14.25 5.77
N GLY A 180 -19.79 14.27 7.07
CA GLY A 180 -19.27 13.11 7.82
C GLY A 180 -17.79 12.81 7.58
N SER A 181 -17.13 13.54 6.68
CA SER A 181 -15.69 13.41 6.46
C SER A 181 -14.90 14.03 7.62
N VAL A 182 -13.76 13.42 7.95
CA VAL A 182 -12.91 13.83 9.08
C VAL A 182 -11.47 13.91 8.60
N VAL A 183 -10.80 15.01 8.91
CA VAL A 183 -9.36 15.18 8.68
C VAL A 183 -8.66 15.22 10.04
N VAL A 184 -7.73 14.30 10.26
CA VAL A 184 -6.91 14.21 11.47
C VAL A 184 -5.46 14.44 11.07
N THR A 185 -4.84 15.47 11.66
CA THR A 185 -3.40 15.71 11.53
C THR A 185 -2.72 15.23 12.81
N ALA A 186 -1.93 14.17 12.71
CA ALA A 186 -1.22 13.61 13.85
C ALA A 186 0.20 14.19 13.94
N THR A 187 0.53 14.73 15.12
CA THR A 187 1.92 14.97 15.52
C THR A 187 2.49 13.66 16.03
N THR A 188 3.19 12.91 15.18
CA THR A 188 4.08 11.86 15.70
C THR A 188 5.26 12.57 16.37
N ASP A 189 5.21 12.71 17.70
CA ASP A 189 6.44 12.85 18.47
C ASP A 189 7.21 11.53 18.31
N ARG A 190 8.35 11.62 17.61
CA ARG A 190 9.38 10.57 17.66
C ARG A 190 10.28 10.85 18.84
#